data_AF-A0ABD6ENU4-F1
#
_entry.id   AF-A0ABD6ENU4-F1
#
_cell.length_a   1.000
_cell.length_b   1.000
_cell.length_c   1.000
_cell.angle_alpha   90.00
_cell.angle_beta   90.00
_cell.angle_gamma   90.00
#
_symmetry.space_group_name_H-M   'P 1'
#
loop_
_entity.id
_entity.type
_entity.pdbx_description
1 polymer ?
#
loop_
_entity_poly.entity_id
_entity_poly.type
_entity_poly.pdbx_seq_one_letter_code
_entity_poly.pdbx_strand_id
1 'polypeptide(L)'
;MTAVHELASKADKPDDIKKFAEGIIDRHLKINIELEPSLWTKFWPIFVDFLKSKGPIDDATCKCWIDTGNQFGTACVSHLKALGKAC
;
A
#
# COMPACT_ATOMS: atom_id res chain seq x y z
N MET A 1 -1.86 -5.13 -12.03
CA MET A 1 -0.49 -4.64 -11.80
C MET A 1 -0.35 -3.12 -11.88
N THR A 2 -1.31 -2.37 -12.41
CA THR A 2 -1.21 -0.90 -12.57
C THR A 2 -1.13 -0.12 -11.24
N ALA A 3 -1.82 -0.57 -10.20
CA ALA A 3 -1.87 0.13 -8.91
C ALA A 3 -0.50 0.25 -8.21
N VAL A 4 0.36 -0.79 -8.26
CA VAL A 4 1.69 -0.74 -7.65
C VAL A 4 2.63 0.18 -8.44
N HIS A 5 2.55 0.21 -9.77
CA HIS A 5 3.31 1.16 -10.60
C HIS A 5 2.86 2.60 -10.33
N GLU A 6 1.55 2.80 -10.15
CA GLU A 6 0.98 4.09 -9.80
C GLU A 6 1.40 4.56 -8.40
N LEU A 7 1.56 3.65 -7.45
CA LEU A 7 2.12 3.97 -6.13
C LEU A 7 3.61 4.33 -6.24
N ALA A 8 4.38 3.58 -7.01
CA ALA A 8 5.82 3.83 -7.19
C ALA A 8 6.09 5.23 -7.77
N SER A 9 5.26 5.73 -8.68
CA SER A 9 5.41 7.09 -9.24
C SER A 9 5.15 8.22 -8.22
N LYS A 10 4.69 7.87 -7.01
CA LYS A 10 4.38 8.78 -5.91
C LYS A 10 5.29 8.56 -4.69
N ALA A 11 6.31 7.70 -4.76
CA ALA A 11 7.12 7.28 -3.60
C ALA A 11 7.69 8.46 -2.79
N ASP A 12 8.06 9.55 -3.46
CA ASP A 12 8.63 10.75 -2.82
C ASP A 12 7.58 11.82 -2.46
N LYS A 13 6.29 11.52 -2.57
CA LYS A 13 5.18 12.47 -2.42
C LYS A 13 4.17 11.96 -1.39
N PRO A 14 4.40 12.17 -0.08
CA PRO A 14 3.56 11.64 0.98
C PRO A 14 2.07 11.99 0.85
N ASP A 15 1.75 13.23 0.46
CA ASP A 15 0.37 13.66 0.26
C ASP A 15 -0.33 12.94 -0.90
N ASP A 16 0.42 12.62 -1.97
CA ASP A 16 -0.12 11.88 -3.10
C ASP A 16 -0.31 10.39 -2.75
N ILE A 17 0.59 9.82 -1.95
CA ILE A 17 0.44 8.46 -1.40
C ILE A 17 -0.83 8.39 -0.55
N LYS A 18 -1.05 9.37 0.33
CA LYS A 18 -2.25 9.44 1.18
C LYS A 18 -3.52 9.48 0.35
N LYS A 19 -3.63 10.41 -0.61
CA LYS A 19 -4.81 10.51 -1.50
C LYS A 19 -5.04 9.22 -2.30
N PHE A 20 -3.96 8.59 -2.75
CA PHE A 20 -4.04 7.31 -3.45
C PHE A 20 -4.55 6.19 -2.55
N ALA A 21 -4.09 6.13 -1.29
CA ALA A 21 -4.55 5.17 -0.28
C ALA A 21 -6.05 5.33 0.03
N GLU A 22 -6.53 6.55 0.22
CA GLU A 22 -7.96 6.86 0.45
C GLU A 22 -8.80 6.36 -0.73
N GLY A 23 -8.42 6.69 -1.97
CA GLY A 23 -9.12 6.23 -3.18
C GLY A 23 -9.01 4.72 -3.43
N ILE A 24 -7.98 4.06 -2.92
CA ILE A 24 -7.91 2.59 -2.92
C ILE A 24 -8.93 2.01 -1.94
N ILE A 25 -8.98 2.50 -0.70
CA ILE A 25 -9.95 2.03 0.31
C ILE A 25 -11.38 2.23 -0.18
N ASP A 26 -11.73 3.43 -0.66
CA ASP A 26 -13.09 3.74 -1.10
C ASP A 26 -13.55 2.80 -2.23
N ARG A 27 -12.64 2.45 -3.15
CA ARG A 27 -12.93 1.48 -4.22
C ARG A 27 -13.15 0.06 -3.69
N HIS A 28 -12.38 -0.39 -2.70
CA HIS A 28 -12.57 -1.71 -2.08
C HIS A 28 -13.92 -1.78 -1.35
N LEU A 29 -14.23 -0.76 -0.55
CA LEU A 29 -15.50 -0.68 0.17
C LEU A 29 -16.71 -0.59 -0.77
N LYS A 30 -16.60 0.16 -1.87
CA LYS A 30 -17.67 0.29 -2.87
C LYS A 30 -18.08 -1.05 -3.50
N ILE A 31 -17.18 -2.03 -3.54
CA ILE A 31 -17.45 -3.39 -4.04
C ILE A 31 -17.57 -4.44 -2.93
N ASN A 32 -17.82 -4.00 -1.69
CA ASN A 32 -18.00 -4.84 -0.50
C ASN A 32 -16.79 -5.72 -0.16
N ILE A 33 -15.57 -5.25 -0.46
CA ILE A 33 -14.34 -5.90 -0.01
C ILE A 33 -13.84 -5.16 1.23
N GLU A 34 -13.95 -5.83 2.37
CA GLU A 34 -13.39 -5.37 3.64
C GLU A 34 -12.21 -6.27 4.02
N LEU A 35 -11.02 -5.68 4.09
CA LEU A 35 -9.81 -6.37 4.50
C LEU A 35 -9.54 -6.05 5.97
N GLU A 36 -8.98 -7.02 6.69
CA GLU A 36 -8.44 -6.77 8.01
C GLU A 36 -7.36 -5.66 7.92
N PRO A 37 -7.41 -4.62 8.78
CA PRO A 37 -6.56 -3.43 8.62
C PRO A 37 -5.06 -3.72 8.52
N SER A 38 -4.53 -4.70 9.25
CA SER A 38 -3.10 -5.06 9.20
C SER A 38 -2.67 -5.66 7.86
N LEU A 39 -3.59 -6.13 7.02
CA LEU A 39 -3.24 -6.63 5.67
C LEU A 39 -2.69 -5.52 4.77
N TRP A 40 -3.09 -4.26 4.97
CA TRP A 40 -2.59 -3.11 4.19
C TRP A 40 -1.10 -2.83 4.39
N THR A 41 -0.52 -3.25 5.52
CA THR A 41 0.93 -3.16 5.79
C THR A 41 1.64 -4.49 5.57
N LYS A 42 1.01 -5.62 5.88
CA LYS A 42 1.58 -6.97 5.70
C LYS A 42 1.77 -7.38 4.24
N PHE A 43 1.11 -6.71 3.29
CA PHE A 43 1.26 -6.99 1.87
C PHE A 43 2.68 -6.73 1.34
N TRP A 44 3.39 -5.73 1.84
CA TRP A 44 4.61 -5.23 1.20
C TRP A 44 5.80 -6.19 1.24
N PRO A 45 6.08 -6.90 2.36
CA PRO A 45 7.07 -7.98 2.36
C PRO A 45 6.75 -9.06 1.33
N ILE A 46 5.49 -9.46 1.21
CA ILE A 46 5.03 -10.47 0.23
C ILE A 46 5.26 -9.96 -1.20
N PHE A 47 5.01 -8.67 -1.47
CA PHE A 47 5.26 -8.08 -2.77
C PHE A 47 6.75 -8.02 -3.12
N VAL A 48 7.61 -7.68 -2.16
CA VAL A 48 9.07 -7.71 -2.33
C VAL A 48 9.56 -9.14 -2.63
N ASP A 49 9.06 -10.14 -1.91
CA ASP A 49 9.40 -11.55 -2.17
C ASP A 49 8.92 -12.01 -3.55
N PHE A 50 7.73 -11.56 -3.97
CA PHE A 50 7.25 -11.76 -5.34
C PHE A 50 8.20 -11.14 -6.37
N LEU A 51 8.66 -9.89 -6.18
CA LEU A 51 9.60 -9.26 -7.10
C LEU A 51 10.92 -10.03 -7.20
N LYS A 52 11.48 -10.48 -6.07
CA LYS A 52 12.67 -11.34 -6.02
C LYS A 52 12.48 -12.65 -6.78
N SER A 53 11.26 -13.20 -6.79
CA SER A 53 10.94 -14.40 -7.58
C SER A 53 10.92 -14.17 -9.10
N LYS A 54 10.86 -12.91 -9.55
CA LYS A 54 10.83 -12.54 -10.98
C LYS A 54 12.18 -12.09 -11.53
N GLY A 55 13.12 -11.75 -10.67
CA GLY A 55 14.46 -11.35 -11.07
C GLY A 55 15.22 -10.71 -9.91
N PRO A 56 16.51 -10.42 -10.13
CA PRO A 56 17.31 -9.71 -9.14
C PRO A 56 16.77 -8.30 -8.92
N ILE A 57 16.62 -7.93 -7.66
CA ILE A 57 16.35 -6.57 -7.21
C ILE A 57 17.35 -6.24 -6.10
N ASP A 58 17.85 -5.01 -6.07
CA ASP A 58 18.83 -4.61 -5.05
C ASP A 58 18.17 -4.29 -3.70
N ASP A 59 18.99 -4.21 -2.66
CA ASP A 59 18.54 -3.96 -1.29
C ASP A 59 17.91 -2.56 -1.13
N ALA A 60 18.39 -1.58 -1.91
CA ALA A 60 17.86 -0.22 -1.90
C ALA A 60 16.42 -0.18 -2.43
N THR A 61 16.15 -0.90 -3.52
CA THR A 61 14.82 -1.05 -4.11
C THR A 61 13.90 -1.83 -3.17
N CYS A 62 14.39 -2.91 -2.55
CA CYS A 62 13.64 -3.64 -1.53
C CYS A 62 13.21 -2.71 -0.40
N LYS A 63 14.15 -1.94 0.15
CA LYS A 63 13.90 -0.99 1.23
C LYS A 63 12.91 0.09 0.82
N CYS A 64 13.05 0.65 -0.38
CA CYS A 64 12.12 1.66 -0.90
C CYS A 64 10.68 1.15 -1.00
N TRP A 65 10.49 -0.10 -1.45
CA TRP A 65 9.17 -0.74 -1.47
C TRP A 65 8.58 -0.94 -0.08
N ILE A 66 9.39 -1.37 0.89
CA ILE A 66 8.94 -1.51 2.29
C ILE A 66 8.55 -0.16 2.88
N ASP A 67 9.39 0.87 2.70
CA ASP A 67 9.15 2.20 3.26
C ASP A 67 7.91 2.85 2.62
N THR A 68 7.82 2.86 1.29
CA THR A 68 6.64 3.37 0.54
C THR A 68 5.39 2.59 0.89
N GLY A 69 5.50 1.27 0.97
CA GLY A 69 4.41 0.39 1.32
C GLY A 69 3.88 0.63 2.74
N ASN A 70 4.77 0.80 3.71
CA ASN A 70 4.38 1.12 5.08
C ASN A 70 3.68 2.47 5.19
N GLN A 71 4.13 3.49 4.45
CA GLN A 71 3.45 4.79 4.37
C GLN A 71 2.04 4.63 3.80
N PHE A 72 1.91 3.92 2.67
CA PHE A 72 0.62 3.63 2.06
C PHE A 72 -0.31 2.85 3.01
N GLY A 73 0.18 1.77 3.61
CA GLY A 73 -0.60 0.93 4.50
C GLY A 73 -1.07 1.69 5.74
N THR A 74 -0.20 2.54 6.31
CA THR A 74 -0.56 3.43 7.42
C THR A 74 -1.66 4.42 7.02
N ALA A 75 -1.58 4.99 5.82
CA ALA A 75 -2.62 5.89 5.30
C ALA A 75 -3.95 5.14 5.10
N CYS A 76 -3.92 3.92 4.55
CA CYS A 76 -5.10 3.06 4.43
C CYS A 76 -5.78 2.79 5.78
N VAL A 77 -5.01 2.37 6.78
CA VAL A 77 -5.54 2.11 8.13
C VAL A 77 -6.08 3.39 8.77
N SER A 78 -5.39 4.52 8.60
CA SER A 78 -5.87 5.80 9.13
C SER A 78 -7.20 6.23 8.52
N HIS A 79 -7.38 6.04 7.21
CA HIS A 79 -8.65 6.32 6.54
C HIS A 79 -9.76 5.37 7.01
N LEU A 80 -9.48 4.07 7.14
CA LEU A 80 -10.43 3.12 7.71
C LEU A 80 -10.87 3.50 9.13
N LYS A 81 -9.95 3.99 9.97
CA LYS A 81 -10.28 4.52 11.31
C LYS A 81 -11.18 5.74 11.23
N ALA A 82 -10.88 6.68 10.35
CA ALA A 82 -11.73 7.86 10.13
C ALA A 82 -13.15 7.49 9.65
N LEU A 83 -13.30 6.39 8.93
CA LEU A 83 -14.58 5.82 8.50
C LEU A 83 -15.27 4.94 9.56
N GLY A 84 -14.67 4.75 10.74
CA GLY A 84 -15.21 3.86 11.78
C GLY A 84 -15.13 2.36 11.44
N LYS A 85 -14.27 1.97 10.50
CA LYS A 85 -14.09 0.60 10.00
C LYS A 85 -12.82 -0.10 10.52
N ALA A 86 -12.07 0.55 11.39
CA ALA A 86 -10.90 -0.03 12.07
C ALA A 86 -10.79 0.53 13.50
N CYS A 87 -10.28 -0.30 14.43
CA CYS A 87 -9.96 0.08 15.80
C CYS A 87 -8.51 0.55 15.93
#